data_AF-A0A259S5C6-F1
#
_entry.id   AF-A0A259S5C6-F1
#
_cell.length_a   1.000
_cell.length_b   1.000
_cell.length_c   1.000
_cell.angle_alpha   90.00
_cell.angle_beta   90.00
_cell.angle_gamma   90.00
#
_symmetry.space_group_name_H-M   'P 1'
#
loop_
_entity.id
_entity.type
_entity.pdbx_description
1 polymer ?
#
loop_
_entity_poly.entity_id
_entity_poly.type
_entity_poly.pdbx_seq_one_letter_code
_entity_poly.pdbx_strand_id
1 'polypeptide(L)'
;MSVDNGSYPLDGQSGSGASRPLQSAASLPRLMVRMACDSERAFSASVRLAELPRLVPFVPHDSPETSLDFDLRFFRDEGRALLATLDVQTTVQVECARCLQPMSLPLMGSSLLQFVYNDDQAEQVGDAREPVLVDAEGG
;
A
#
# COMPACT_ATOMS: atom_id res chain seq x y z
N MET A 1 -9.57 -42.37 -23.08
CA MET A 1 -8.56 -41.29 -23.06
C MET A 1 -8.78 -40.54 -21.77
N SER A 2 -7.86 -40.74 -20.83
CA SER A 2 -7.91 -40.22 -19.45
C SER A 2 -6.93 -39.05 -19.37
N VAL A 3 -7.40 -37.89 -18.95
CA VAL A 3 -6.58 -36.71 -18.58
C VAL A 3 -7.25 -36.13 -17.32
N ASP A 4 -6.83 -36.59 -16.15
CA ASP A 4 -5.78 -36.04 -15.27
C ASP A 4 -6.18 -34.76 -14.51
N ASN A 5 -6.70 -35.04 -13.31
CA ASN A 5 -6.57 -34.38 -12.02
C ASN A 5 -5.79 -33.04 -11.93
N GLY A 6 -6.51 -31.91 -11.98
CA GLY A 6 -6.00 -30.61 -11.53
C GLY A 6 -6.20 -30.40 -10.02
N SER A 7 -5.30 -30.93 -9.20
CA SER A 7 -5.16 -30.51 -7.80
C SER A 7 -4.48 -29.14 -7.76
N TYR A 8 -5.20 -28.09 -7.37
CA TYR A 8 -4.60 -26.80 -7.02
C TYR A 8 -4.13 -26.85 -5.56
N PRO A 9 -2.84 -26.65 -5.27
CA PRO A 9 -2.41 -26.46 -3.89
C PRO A 9 -2.84 -25.06 -3.42
N LEU A 10 -3.69 -25.01 -2.39
CA LEU A 10 -3.92 -23.82 -1.58
C LEU A 10 -2.85 -23.80 -0.47
N ASP A 11 -1.61 -23.51 -0.85
CA ASP A 11 -0.57 -23.21 0.14
C ASP A 11 -0.67 -21.73 0.51
N GLY A 12 -1.65 -21.43 1.36
CA GLY A 12 -1.68 -20.22 2.17
C GLY A 12 -0.54 -20.29 3.19
N GLN A 13 0.68 -20.00 2.74
CA GLN A 13 1.80 -19.76 3.64
C GLN A 13 1.58 -18.41 4.33
N SER A 14 0.92 -18.48 5.48
CA SER A 14 0.84 -17.42 6.47
C SER A 14 2.26 -17.13 6.94
N GLY A 15 2.87 -16.11 6.35
CA GLY A 15 4.20 -15.66 6.68
C GLY A 15 4.26 -15.22 8.15
N SER A 16 5.16 -15.85 8.88
CA SER A 16 5.66 -15.49 10.22
C SER A 16 5.43 -14.03 10.56
N GLY A 17 4.43 -13.79 11.43
CA GLY A 17 4.01 -12.47 11.88
C GLY A 17 5.09 -11.81 12.73
N ALA A 18 6.02 -11.10 12.09
CA ALA A 18 6.64 -9.95 12.72
C ALA A 18 5.52 -8.92 12.91
N SER A 19 5.10 -8.70 14.16
CA SER A 19 4.07 -7.70 14.47
C SER A 19 4.50 -6.34 13.93
N ARG A 20 3.84 -5.90 12.86
CA ARG A 20 4.03 -4.56 12.31
C ARG A 20 3.55 -3.54 13.34
N PRO A 21 4.32 -2.48 13.61
CA PRO A 21 3.87 -1.45 14.54
C PRO A 21 2.62 -0.78 13.96
N LEU A 22 1.55 -0.72 14.76
CA LEU A 22 0.36 0.06 14.42
C LEU A 22 0.70 1.55 14.52
N GLN A 23 0.66 2.22 13.38
CA GLN A 23 0.84 3.66 13.23
C GLN A 23 -0.53 4.32 13.15
N SER A 24 -0.65 5.50 13.75
CA SER A 24 -1.76 6.39 13.42
C SER A 24 -1.45 7.10 12.11
N ALA A 25 -2.44 7.23 11.23
CA ALA A 25 -2.32 8.00 9.99
C ALA A 25 -1.93 9.46 10.26
N ALA A 26 -2.33 10.01 11.41
CA ALA A 26 -2.02 11.38 11.83
C ALA A 26 -0.60 11.56 12.40
N SER A 27 0.10 10.46 12.68
CA SER A 27 1.42 10.46 13.33
C SER A 27 2.55 9.99 12.42
N LEU A 28 2.30 9.91 11.11
CA LEU A 28 3.35 9.56 10.16
C LEU A 28 4.49 10.59 10.27
N PRO A 29 5.74 10.13 10.48
CA PRO A 29 6.87 11.04 10.61
C PRO A 29 6.98 11.88 9.35
N ARG A 30 7.39 13.14 9.51
CA ARG A 30 7.70 14.01 8.37
C ARG A 30 8.83 13.37 7.58
N LEU A 31 8.51 12.82 6.41
CA LEU A 31 9.42 12.05 5.59
C LEU A 31 10.29 13.00 4.79
N MET A 32 11.57 13.11 5.13
CA MET A 32 12.56 13.77 4.27
C MET A 32 12.85 12.87 3.06
N VAL A 33 12.04 12.97 2.02
CA VAL A 33 12.02 12.05 0.87
C VAL A 33 13.39 11.89 0.23
N ARG A 34 14.09 13.00 -0.01
CA ARG A 34 15.44 12.97 -0.59
C ARG A 34 16.39 12.12 0.23
N MET A 35 16.45 12.36 1.53
CA MET A 35 17.31 11.62 2.44
C MET A 35 16.85 10.16 2.57
N ALA A 36 15.56 9.88 2.47
CA ALA A 36 15.04 8.51 2.51
C ALA A 36 15.47 7.72 1.26
N CYS A 37 15.39 8.33 0.06
CA CYS A 37 15.89 7.74 -1.18
C CYS A 37 17.41 7.57 -1.16
N ASP A 38 18.15 8.57 -0.67
CA ASP A 38 19.62 8.51 -0.59
C ASP A 38 20.13 7.41 0.36
N SER A 39 19.36 7.11 1.41
CA SER A 39 19.68 6.08 2.39
C SER A 39 18.95 4.75 2.15
N GLU A 40 18.25 4.59 1.02
CA GLU A 40 17.42 3.43 0.70
C GLU A 40 16.51 2.97 1.86
N ARG A 41 15.84 3.93 2.52
CA ARG A 41 15.05 3.64 3.72
C ARG A 41 13.84 2.76 3.39
N ALA A 42 13.51 1.86 4.32
CA ALA A 42 12.32 1.03 4.26
C ALA A 42 11.48 1.20 5.53
N PHE A 43 10.16 1.21 5.35
CA PHE A 43 9.17 1.29 6.44
C PHE A 43 8.13 0.20 6.26
N SER A 44 7.92 -0.59 7.30
CA SER A 44 6.89 -1.62 7.35
C SER A 44 6.05 -1.39 8.59
N ALA A 45 4.76 -1.16 8.41
CA ALA A 45 3.86 -0.79 9.49
C ALA A 45 2.41 -1.14 9.12
N SER A 46 1.51 -0.92 10.07
CA SER A 46 0.07 -1.08 9.87
C SER A 46 -0.65 0.23 10.23
N VAL A 47 -1.79 0.50 9.60
CA VAL A 47 -2.67 1.63 9.94
C VAL A 47 -4.11 1.14 10.04
N ARG A 48 -4.91 1.67 10.96
CA ARG A 48 -6.33 1.25 11.05
C ARG A 48 -7.09 1.67 9.78
N LEU A 49 -7.94 0.79 9.25
CA LEU A 49 -8.77 1.12 8.07
C LEU A 49 -9.68 2.32 8.36
N ALA A 50 -10.16 2.43 9.60
CA ALA A 50 -10.99 3.54 10.04
C ALA A 50 -10.28 4.90 10.00
N GLU A 51 -8.95 4.94 9.92
CA GLU A 51 -8.15 6.17 9.79
C GLU A 51 -7.92 6.57 8.32
N LEU A 52 -8.32 5.73 7.36
CA LEU A 52 -8.17 5.98 5.92
C LEU A 52 -9.51 6.40 5.31
N PRO A 53 -9.74 7.70 5.02
CA PRO A 53 -11.09 8.21 4.69
C PRO A 53 -11.81 7.48 3.55
N ARG A 54 -11.06 7.04 2.54
CA ARG A 54 -11.60 6.29 1.40
C ARG A 54 -11.98 4.85 1.74
N LEU A 55 -11.41 4.28 2.80
CA LEU A 55 -11.65 2.90 3.23
C LEU A 55 -12.64 2.78 4.41
N VAL A 56 -12.99 3.89 5.07
CA VAL A 56 -13.99 3.92 6.15
C VAL A 56 -15.28 3.17 5.82
N PRO A 57 -15.89 3.32 4.62
CA PRO A 57 -17.14 2.60 4.30
C PRO A 57 -16.99 1.09 4.20
N PHE A 58 -15.77 0.57 4.11
CA PHE A 58 -15.49 -0.85 3.92
C PHE A 58 -14.85 -1.51 5.15
N VAL A 59 -14.85 -0.82 6.31
CA VAL A 59 -14.39 -1.38 7.58
C VAL A 59 -15.34 -2.51 7.99
N PRO A 60 -14.83 -3.72 8.30
CA PRO A 60 -15.68 -4.81 8.79
C PRO A 60 -16.41 -4.45 10.07
N HIS A 61 -17.73 -4.62 10.09
CA HIS A 61 -18.54 -4.28 11.27
C HIS A 61 -18.17 -5.12 12.49
N ASP A 62 -17.82 -6.39 12.28
CA ASP A 62 -17.44 -7.33 13.34
C ASP A 62 -15.96 -7.20 13.74
N SER A 63 -15.18 -6.35 13.07
CA SER A 63 -13.75 -6.14 13.35
C SER A 63 -13.32 -4.70 13.04
N PRO A 64 -13.80 -3.70 13.81
CA PRO A 64 -13.52 -2.29 13.55
C PRO A 64 -12.03 -1.92 13.72
N GLU A 65 -11.25 -2.75 14.40
CA GLU A 65 -9.79 -2.64 14.56
C GLU A 65 -8.98 -3.16 13.36
N THR A 66 -9.65 -3.61 12.29
CA THR A 66 -8.98 -4.08 11.08
C THR A 66 -7.97 -3.06 10.59
N SER A 67 -6.76 -3.54 10.33
CA SER A 67 -5.62 -2.72 9.93
C SER A 67 -5.18 -3.07 8.50
N LEU A 68 -4.59 -2.09 7.84
CA LEU A 68 -3.93 -2.21 6.55
C LEU A 68 -2.45 -2.25 6.80
N ASP A 69 -1.83 -3.34 6.36
CA ASP A 69 -0.39 -3.50 6.38
C ASP A 69 0.19 -2.82 5.15
N PHE A 70 1.27 -2.07 5.32
CA PHE A 70 2.00 -1.48 4.20
C PHE A 70 3.51 -1.63 4.31
N ASP A 71 4.15 -1.74 3.15
CA ASP A 71 5.59 -1.68 2.99
C ASP A 71 5.95 -0.54 2.03
N LEU A 72 6.80 0.36 2.48
CA LEU A 72 7.28 1.49 1.70
C LEU A 72 8.80 1.41 1.60
N ARG A 73 9.36 1.39 0.38
CA ARG A 73 10.81 1.33 0.17
C ARG A 73 11.25 2.44 -0.76
N PHE A 74 12.16 3.28 -0.29
CA PHE A 74 12.70 4.41 -1.04
C PHE A 74 13.97 4.00 -1.77
N PHE A 75 14.17 4.55 -2.96
CA PHE A 75 15.37 4.32 -3.76
C PHE A 75 15.57 5.43 -4.80
N ARG A 76 16.67 5.37 -5.54
CA ARG A 76 16.91 6.14 -6.76
C ARG A 76 17.03 5.21 -7.95
N ASP A 77 16.52 5.63 -9.11
CA ASP A 77 16.86 4.97 -10.37
C ASP A 77 18.17 5.51 -10.96
N GLU A 78 18.59 4.95 -12.10
CA GLU A 78 19.77 5.38 -12.85
C GLU A 78 19.71 6.86 -13.26
N GLY A 79 18.50 7.38 -13.51
CA GLY A 79 18.22 8.79 -13.80
C GLY A 79 18.24 9.69 -12.57
N ARG A 80 18.52 9.13 -11.39
CA ARG A 80 18.47 9.80 -10.07
C ARG A 80 17.07 10.29 -9.68
N ALA A 81 16.01 9.77 -10.28
CA ALA A 81 14.64 10.05 -9.83
C ALA A 81 14.47 9.60 -8.37
N LEU A 82 13.66 10.34 -7.61
CA LEU A 82 13.30 9.97 -6.23
C LEU A 82 12.09 9.04 -6.30
N LEU A 83 12.28 7.78 -5.92
CA LEU A 83 11.26 6.74 -6.08
C LEU A 83 10.93 6.06 -4.76
N ALA A 84 9.71 5.53 -4.67
CA ALA A 84 9.36 4.54 -3.66
C ALA A 84 8.40 3.47 -4.18
N THR A 85 8.58 2.22 -3.76
CA THR A 85 7.54 1.19 -3.91
C THR A 85 6.63 1.21 -2.69
N LEU A 86 5.32 1.15 -2.90
CA LEU A 86 4.31 1.00 -1.85
C LEU A 86 3.52 -0.28 -2.12
N ASP A 87 3.59 -1.23 -1.22
CA ASP A 87 2.75 -2.43 -1.22
C ASP A 87 1.80 -2.36 -0.03
N VAL A 88 0.53 -2.69 -0.24
CA VAL A 88 -0.50 -2.68 0.80
C VAL A 88 -1.34 -3.95 0.77
N GLN A 89 -1.77 -4.40 1.95
CA GLN A 89 -2.66 -5.54 2.10
C GLN A 89 -3.62 -5.37 3.27
N THR A 90 -4.88 -5.74 3.06
CA THR A 90 -5.88 -5.85 4.13
C THR A 90 -7.05 -6.73 3.70
N THR A 91 -8.06 -6.84 4.56
CA THR A 91 -9.38 -7.41 4.24
C THR A 91 -10.43 -6.34 4.49
N VAL A 92 -11.29 -6.11 3.51
CA VAL A 92 -12.41 -5.17 3.60
C VAL A 92 -13.74 -5.91 3.60
N GLN A 93 -14.79 -5.27 4.08
CA GLN A 93 -16.15 -5.77 3.99
C GLN A 93 -16.91 -4.97 2.93
N VAL A 94 -17.45 -5.69 1.94
CA VAL A 94 -18.29 -5.12 0.88
C VAL A 94 -19.68 -5.76 0.91
N GLU A 95 -20.67 -5.07 0.37
CA GLU A 95 -21.97 -5.67 0.12
C GLU A 95 -21.94 -6.46 -1.20
N CYS A 96 -22.36 -7.72 -1.17
CA CYS A 96 -22.47 -8.52 -2.38
C CYS A 96 -23.61 -8.00 -3.26
N ALA A 97 -23.31 -7.57 -4.50
CA ALA A 97 -24.30 -7.05 -5.44
C ALA A 97 -25.40 -8.05 -5.86
N ARG A 98 -25.27 -9.35 -5.54
CA ARG A 98 -26.25 -10.39 -5.87
C ARG A 98 -27.18 -10.73 -4.71
N CYS A 99 -26.65 -10.90 -3.50
CA CYS A 99 -27.43 -11.32 -2.33
C CYS A 99 -27.60 -10.23 -1.27
N LEU A 100 -26.95 -9.07 -1.45
CA LEU A 100 -26.93 -7.96 -0.51
C LEU A 100 -26.47 -8.38 0.90
N GLN A 101 -25.64 -9.42 0.97
CA GLN A 101 -25.03 -9.85 2.23
C GLN A 101 -23.60 -9.32 2.35
N PRO A 102 -23.13 -9.05 3.58
CA PRO A 102 -21.73 -8.73 3.81
C PRO A 102 -20.80 -9.82 3.31
N MET A 103 -19.74 -9.42 2.62
CA MET A 103 -18.69 -10.31 2.13
C MET A 103 -17.32 -9.72 2.44
N SER A 104 -16.46 -10.54 3.05
CA SER A 104 -15.04 -10.21 3.22
C SER A 104 -14.30 -10.39 1.91
N LEU A 105 -13.57 -9.36 1.50
CA LEU A 105 -12.77 -9.36 0.28
C LEU A 105 -11.31 -8.98 0.62
N PRO A 106 -10.32 -9.78 0.21
CA PRO A 106 -8.93 -9.36 0.31
C PRO A 106 -8.69 -8.16 -0.62
N LEU A 107 -8.05 -7.13 -0.08
CA LEU A 107 -7.63 -5.94 -0.81
C LEU A 107 -6.10 -5.89 -0.81
N MET A 108 -5.51 -5.91 -1.99
CA MET A 108 -4.07 -5.79 -2.21
C MET A 108 -3.83 -4.69 -3.24
N GLY A 109 -2.76 -3.93 -3.06
CA GLY A 109 -2.38 -2.88 -4.00
C GLY A 109 -0.86 -2.72 -4.02
N SER A 110 -0.32 -2.39 -5.19
CA SER A 110 1.07 -2.03 -5.36
C SER A 110 1.18 -0.80 -6.27
N SER A 111 2.03 0.13 -5.86
CA SER A 111 2.26 1.39 -6.57
C SER A 111 3.76 1.70 -6.61
N LEU A 112 4.20 2.29 -7.71
CA LEU A 112 5.55 2.87 -7.84
C LEU A 112 5.40 4.39 -7.84
N LEU A 113 5.82 5.03 -6.76
CA LEU A 113 5.72 6.47 -6.56
C LEU A 113 6.96 7.16 -7.12
N GLN A 114 6.78 8.29 -7.80
CA GLN A 114 7.86 9.20 -8.18
C GLN A 114 7.62 10.58 -7.55
N PHE A 115 8.55 10.99 -6.69
CA PHE A 115 8.45 12.27 -6.01
C PHE A 115 8.95 13.41 -6.90
N VAL A 116 8.11 14.43 -7.07
CA VAL A 116 8.31 15.57 -7.96
C VAL A 116 8.05 16.88 -7.22
N TYR A 117 8.66 17.98 -7.66
CA TYR A 117 8.61 19.27 -6.94
C TYR A 117 7.60 20.26 -7.53
N ASN A 118 7.05 19.97 -8.70
CA ASN A 118 6.10 20.84 -9.40
C ASN A 118 5.30 20.05 -10.44
N ASP A 119 4.24 20.68 -10.94
CA ASP A 119 3.33 20.08 -11.93
C ASP A 119 4.04 19.78 -13.25
N ASP A 120 4.96 20.64 -13.72
CA ASP A 120 5.74 20.41 -14.95
C ASP A 120 6.51 19.08 -14.90
N GLN A 121 7.06 18.73 -13.73
CA GLN A 121 7.72 17.44 -13.51
C GLN A 121 6.71 16.29 -13.40
N ALA A 122 5.56 16.53 -12.78
CA ALA A 122 4.49 15.53 -12.64
C ALA A 122 3.96 15.07 -14.00
N GLU A 123 3.78 16.01 -14.94
CA GLU A 123 3.35 15.72 -16.32
C GLU A 123 4.38 14.90 -17.13
N GLN A 124 5.66 14.93 -16.72
CA GLN A 124 6.73 14.16 -17.36
C GLN A 124 6.91 12.77 -16.75
N VAL A 125 6.19 12.44 -15.66
CA VAL A 125 6.25 11.12 -15.06
C VAL A 125 5.56 10.12 -15.99
N GLY A 126 6.28 9.06 -16.36
CA GLY A 126 5.74 8.01 -17.23
C GLY A 126 4.63 7.20 -16.56
N ASP A 127 3.72 6.66 -17.37
CA ASP A 127 2.48 5.98 -16.95
C ASP A 127 2.64 4.85 -15.92
N ALA A 128 3.83 4.25 -15.83
CA ALA A 128 4.13 3.19 -14.87
C ALA A 128 4.38 3.70 -13.44
N ARG A 129 4.39 5.02 -13.23
CA ARG A 129 4.74 5.67 -11.96
C ARG A 129 3.65 6.67 -11.59
N GLU A 130 3.33 6.76 -10.30
CA GLU A 130 2.41 7.76 -9.75
C GLU A 130 3.20 8.98 -9.27
N PRO A 131 2.97 10.19 -9.83
CA PRO A 131 3.62 11.41 -9.37
C PRO A 131 3.10 11.80 -7.97
N VAL A 132 4.03 12.08 -7.06
CA VAL A 132 3.74 12.61 -5.72
C VAL A 132 4.43 13.95 -5.57
N LEU A 133 3.65 15.02 -5.47
CA LEU A 133 4.19 16.36 -5.20
C LEU A 133 4.77 16.42 -3.79
N VAL A 134 6.00 16.89 -3.69
CA VAL A 134 6.69 17.15 -2.42
C VAL A 134 7.15 18.60 -2.39
N ASP A 135 7.17 19.19 -1.20
CA ASP A 135 7.65 20.56 -1.04
C ASP A 135 9.14 20.65 -1.40
N ALA A 136 9.67 21.85 -1.67
CA ALA A 136 11.08 22.05 -2.05
C ALA A 136 12.09 21.52 -1.00
N GLU A 137 11.65 21.35 0.25
CA GLU A 137 12.41 20.74 1.35
C GLU A 137 12.33 19.19 1.37
N GLY A 138 11.61 18.59 0.42
CA GLY A 138 11.37 17.16 0.27
C GLY A 138 10.45 16.59 1.35
N GLY A 139 9.49 17.39 1.83
CA GLY A 139 8.46 17.00 2.81
C GLY A 139 7.07 16.91 2.22
#